data_AF-A0A5C0DQW5-F1
#
_entry.id   AF-A0A5C0DQW5-F1
#
_cell.length_a   1.000
_cell.length_b   1.000
_cell.length_c   1.000
_cell.angle_alpha   90.00
_cell.angle_beta   90.00
_cell.angle_gamma   90.00
#
_symmetry.space_group_name_H-M   'P 1'
#
loop_
_entity.id
_entity.type
_entity.pdbx_description
1 polymer ?
#
loop_
_entity_poly.entity_id
_entity_poly.type
_entity_poly.pdbx_seq_one_letter_code
_entity_poly.pdbx_strand_id
1 'polypeptide(L)'
;MVKSMFFKQANVLVLGTILGIAGISFVDIKQAISQPAPPLSRVAITAVNSSQNPSWELIQSGNFSTSKDHGGRSLCVQTEERGYGQSQSVLFNGKRMVQKSSTAITGFGRIIVGWKREWCYTSSTAFSSGRVTFQATSINFPRNTLSTALNIR
;
A
#
# COMPACT_ATOMS: atom_id res chain seq x y z
N MET A 1 29.86 16.11 26.31
CA MET A 1 29.32 17.34 25.69
C MET A 1 28.44 16.95 24.50
N VAL A 2 27.12 16.81 24.68
CA VAL A 2 26.10 17.17 23.67
C VAL A 2 24.83 17.53 24.46
N LYS A 3 24.24 18.66 24.09
CA LYS A 3 23.22 19.47 24.78
C LYS A 3 21.95 18.71 25.16
N SER A 4 21.51 18.91 26.41
CA SER A 4 20.12 18.69 26.82
C SER A 4 19.20 19.63 26.03
N MET A 5 18.26 19.08 25.27
CA MET A 5 17.18 19.86 24.67
C MET A 5 16.06 20.01 25.70
N PHE A 6 16.07 21.17 26.36
CA PHE A 6 14.95 21.67 27.15
C PHE A 6 13.74 21.88 26.24
N PHE A 7 12.66 21.13 26.46
CA PHE A 7 11.35 21.52 25.97
C PHE A 7 10.88 22.71 26.83
N LYS A 8 10.85 23.91 26.24
CA LYS A 8 10.19 25.06 26.86
C LYS A 8 8.71 24.72 27.04
N GLN A 9 8.25 24.62 28.29
CA GLN A 9 6.84 24.70 28.60
C GLN A 9 6.34 26.08 28.15
N ALA A 10 5.39 26.10 27.21
CA ALA A 10 4.67 27.31 26.87
C ALA A 10 3.66 27.57 28.00
N ASN A 11 3.99 28.48 28.91
CA ASN A 11 3.03 29.02 29.87
C ASN A 11 1.97 29.80 29.08
N VAL A 12 0.79 29.20 28.91
CA VAL A 12 -0.39 29.91 28.42
C VAL A 12 -0.91 30.78 29.57
N LEU A 13 -0.52 32.06 29.58
CA LEU A 13 -1.10 33.04 30.48
C LEU A 13 -2.44 33.51 29.88
N VAL A 14 -3.56 32.95 30.36
CA VAL A 14 -4.90 33.45 30.01
C VAL A 14 -5.22 34.61 30.94
N LEU A 15 -5.01 35.84 30.46
CA LEU A 15 -5.57 37.04 31.10
C LEU A 15 -7.01 37.20 30.63
N GLY A 16 -7.96 36.84 31.49
CA GLY A 16 -9.38 37.09 31.27
C GLY A 16 -10.06 37.46 32.58
N THR A 17 -10.10 38.74 32.90
CA THR A 17 -11.15 39.29 33.79
C THR A 17 -12.41 39.48 32.96
N ILE A 18 -13.53 38.91 33.40
CA ILE A 18 -14.86 39.56 33.53
C ILE A 18 -15.80 38.55 34.25
N LEU A 19 -16.58 39.09 35.18
CA LEU A 19 -17.59 38.42 36.00
C LEU A 19 -18.64 37.66 35.17
N GLY A 20 -19.06 36.49 35.66
CA GLY A 20 -20.45 36.04 35.52
C GLY A 20 -20.72 34.75 34.73
N ILE A 21 -20.98 33.67 35.48
CA ILE A 21 -21.98 32.60 35.23
C ILE A 21 -21.78 31.65 34.02
N ALA A 22 -21.51 30.38 34.38
CA ALA A 22 -21.86 29.11 33.73
C ALA A 22 -21.29 28.76 32.32
N GLY A 23 -20.46 27.71 32.30
CA GLY A 23 -20.33 26.81 31.15
C GLY A 23 -19.15 27.07 30.22
N ILE A 24 -17.91 26.91 30.71
CA ILE A 24 -16.75 26.76 29.81
C ILE A 24 -16.76 25.34 29.25
N SER A 25 -17.38 25.16 28.08
CA SER A 25 -17.28 23.93 27.31
C SER A 25 -15.86 23.81 26.78
N PHE A 26 -15.07 22.87 27.32
CA PHE A 26 -13.80 22.48 26.72
C PHE A 26 -14.11 21.81 25.38
N VAL A 27 -13.92 22.54 24.29
CA VAL A 27 -13.96 21.95 22.95
C VAL A 27 -12.72 21.07 22.85
N ASP A 28 -12.90 19.75 22.90
CA ASP A 28 -11.83 18.78 22.75
C ASP A 28 -11.32 18.85 21.30
N ILE A 29 -10.34 19.73 21.05
CA ILE A 29 -9.75 19.91 19.73
C ILE A 29 -8.91 18.67 19.44
N LYS A 30 -9.53 17.65 18.81
CA LYS A 30 -8.84 16.50 18.22
C LYS A 30 -7.93 17.01 17.10
N GLN A 31 -6.77 17.56 17.46
CA GLN A 31 -5.77 17.99 16.50
C GLN A 31 -5.24 16.73 15.80
N ALA A 32 -5.58 16.56 14.52
CA ALA A 32 -5.03 15.50 13.69
C ALA A 32 -3.54 15.78 13.49
N ILE A 33 -2.69 15.14 14.28
CA ILE A 33 -1.24 15.18 14.09
C ILE A 33 -0.95 14.42 12.79
N SER A 34 -0.61 15.16 11.73
CA SER A 34 -0.13 14.58 10.47
C SER A 34 1.18 13.86 10.74
N GLN A 35 1.15 12.52 10.76
CA GLN A 35 2.35 11.70 10.81
C GLN A 35 2.93 11.61 9.39
N PRO A 36 4.26 11.71 9.22
CA PRO A 36 4.89 11.54 7.92
C PRO A 36 4.49 10.21 7.27
N ALA A 37 4.12 10.25 5.98
CA ALA A 37 3.78 9.06 5.23
C ALA A 37 4.98 8.08 5.19
N PRO A 38 4.87 6.84 5.70
CA PRO A 38 5.99 5.91 5.71
C PRO A 38 6.54 5.64 4.30
N PRO A 39 7.87 5.55 4.12
CA PRO A 39 8.46 5.19 2.84
C PRO A 39 8.00 3.81 2.37
N LEU A 40 7.99 3.63 1.05
CA LEU A 40 7.68 2.34 0.44
C LEU A 40 8.74 1.33 0.89
N SER A 41 8.32 0.29 1.58
CA SER A 41 9.20 -0.68 2.23
C SER A 41 9.04 -2.09 1.67
N ARG A 42 7.92 -2.40 1.04
CA ARG A 42 7.67 -3.73 0.43
C ARG A 42 6.74 -3.63 -0.76
N VAL A 43 7.01 -4.45 -1.76
CA VAL A 43 6.10 -4.80 -2.86
C VAL A 43 6.04 -6.33 -3.00
N ALA A 44 4.86 -6.89 -3.20
CA ALA A 44 4.67 -8.33 -3.35
C ALA A 44 3.50 -8.65 -4.28
N ILE A 45 3.59 -9.80 -4.96
CA ILE A 45 2.45 -10.46 -5.59
C ILE A 45 1.98 -11.51 -4.59
N THR A 46 0.71 -11.45 -4.21
CA THR A 46 0.14 -12.18 -3.06
C THR A 46 -0.91 -13.21 -3.44
N ALA A 47 -1.54 -13.05 -4.61
CA ALA A 47 -2.44 -14.07 -5.13
C ALA A 47 -2.52 -14.03 -6.67
N VAL A 48 -2.85 -15.16 -7.27
CA VAL A 48 -3.03 -15.33 -8.72
C VAL A 48 -4.34 -16.06 -9.01
N ASN A 49 -5.03 -15.64 -10.06
CA ASN A 49 -6.25 -16.24 -10.58
C ASN A 49 -6.21 -16.23 -12.11
N SER A 50 -6.82 -17.20 -12.77
CA SER A 50 -6.82 -17.29 -14.24
C SER A 50 -8.09 -17.95 -14.76
N SER A 51 -8.32 -17.93 -16.08
CA SER A 51 -9.42 -18.70 -16.67
C SER A 51 -9.26 -20.21 -16.53
N GLN A 52 -8.02 -20.73 -16.60
CA GLN A 52 -7.77 -22.16 -16.41
C GLN A 52 -7.91 -22.60 -14.96
N ASN A 53 -7.52 -21.73 -14.03
CA ASN A 53 -7.63 -21.94 -12.60
C ASN A 53 -8.36 -20.74 -11.97
N PRO A 54 -9.71 -20.80 -11.87
CA PRO A 54 -10.56 -19.68 -11.45
C PRO A 54 -10.63 -19.51 -9.92
N SER A 55 -9.86 -20.28 -9.15
CA SER A 55 -9.65 -20.04 -7.73
C SER A 55 -8.41 -19.17 -7.52
N TRP A 56 -8.43 -18.30 -6.51
CA TRP A 56 -7.24 -17.57 -6.10
C TRP A 56 -6.22 -18.53 -5.47
N GLU A 57 -5.05 -18.67 -6.08
CA GLU A 57 -3.87 -19.27 -5.45
C GLU A 57 -3.17 -18.19 -4.63
N LEU A 58 -2.92 -18.45 -3.35
CA LEU A 58 -2.13 -17.57 -2.48
C LEU A 58 -0.64 -17.82 -2.70
N ILE A 59 0.12 -16.74 -2.90
CA ILE A 59 1.56 -16.81 -3.12
C ILE A 59 2.27 -16.54 -1.80
N GLN A 60 2.99 -17.55 -1.31
CA GLN A 60 3.77 -17.44 -0.09
C GLN A 60 5.02 -16.60 -0.33
N SER A 61 5.50 -15.94 0.73
CA SER A 61 6.74 -15.17 0.67
C SER A 61 7.92 -16.08 0.30
N GLY A 62 8.75 -15.64 -0.64
CA GLY A 62 9.88 -16.43 -1.15
C GLY A 62 9.56 -17.31 -2.36
N ASN A 63 8.29 -17.47 -2.73
CA ASN A 63 7.93 -18.18 -3.95
C ASN A 63 8.18 -17.30 -5.18
N PHE A 64 8.91 -17.86 -6.16
CA PHE A 64 9.20 -17.21 -7.44
C PHE A 64 8.35 -17.75 -8.61
N SER A 65 7.50 -18.74 -8.34
CA SER A 65 6.53 -19.29 -9.29
C SER A 65 5.21 -19.64 -8.60
N THR A 66 4.12 -19.72 -9.37
CA THR A 66 2.88 -20.39 -8.93
C THR A 66 3.12 -21.88 -8.74
N SER A 67 2.32 -22.50 -7.88
CA SER A 67 2.32 -23.94 -7.63
C SER A 67 1.34 -24.66 -8.54
N LYS A 68 0.25 -23.98 -8.93
CA LYS A 68 -0.74 -24.49 -9.89
C LYS A 68 -0.47 -23.89 -11.27
N ASP A 69 -0.99 -24.60 -12.28
CA ASP A 69 -1.00 -24.12 -13.66
C ASP A 69 -2.09 -23.05 -13.82
N HIS A 70 -1.72 -21.96 -14.46
CA HIS A 70 -2.45 -20.71 -14.62
C HIS A 70 -2.32 -20.24 -16.07
N GLY A 71 -3.07 -20.86 -16.96
CA GLY A 71 -3.23 -20.45 -18.35
C GLY A 71 -4.63 -19.88 -18.65
N GLY A 72 -4.96 -19.88 -19.94
CA GLY A 72 -6.23 -19.41 -20.47
C GLY A 72 -6.12 -18.04 -21.13
N ARG A 73 -7.23 -17.30 -21.18
CA ARG A 73 -7.34 -15.99 -21.86
C ARG A 73 -7.34 -14.81 -20.89
N SER A 74 -7.37 -15.09 -19.59
CA SER A 74 -7.40 -14.08 -18.53
C SER A 74 -6.49 -14.48 -17.38
N LEU A 75 -5.78 -13.50 -16.83
CA LEU A 75 -4.96 -13.62 -15.63
C LEU A 75 -5.26 -12.41 -14.74
N CYS A 76 -5.59 -12.64 -13.48
CA CYS A 76 -5.67 -11.61 -12.47
C CYS A 76 -4.67 -11.88 -11.36
N VAL A 77 -4.06 -10.83 -10.81
CA VAL A 77 -3.12 -10.91 -9.69
C VAL A 77 -3.49 -9.89 -8.62
N GLN A 78 -3.25 -10.26 -7.37
CA GLN A 78 -3.31 -9.32 -6.25
C GLN A 78 -1.91 -8.91 -5.84
N THR A 79 -1.66 -7.61 -5.83
CA THR A 79 -0.40 -7.02 -5.35
C THR A 79 -0.60 -6.37 -4.00
N GLU A 80 0.43 -6.42 -3.17
CA GLU A 80 0.50 -5.69 -1.91
C GLU A 80 1.68 -4.72 -1.94
N GLU A 81 1.45 -3.48 -1.53
CA GLU A 81 2.50 -2.52 -1.18
C GLU A 81 2.41 -2.14 0.31
N ARG A 82 3.56 -2.02 0.98
CA ARG A 82 3.67 -1.48 2.34
C ARG A 82 4.41 -0.16 2.31
N GLY A 83 3.88 0.84 3.00
CA GLY A 83 4.29 2.22 2.86
C GLY A 83 3.72 2.89 1.62
N TYR A 84 4.11 4.14 1.40
CA TYR A 84 3.52 5.00 0.39
C TYR A 84 4.35 4.98 -0.90
N GLY A 85 3.74 4.38 -1.93
CA GLY A 85 4.28 4.29 -3.28
C GLY A 85 3.43 5.04 -4.31
N GLN A 86 4.05 5.33 -5.45
CA GLN A 86 3.47 5.91 -6.65
C GLN A 86 3.99 5.14 -7.88
N SER A 87 3.44 5.47 -9.05
CA SER A 87 3.87 4.91 -10.34
C SER A 87 3.81 3.38 -10.38
N GLN A 88 2.74 2.79 -9.84
CA GLN A 88 2.55 1.34 -9.86
C GLN A 88 2.50 0.83 -11.30
N SER A 89 3.32 -0.17 -11.58
CA SER A 89 3.37 -0.83 -12.88
C SER A 89 3.29 -2.33 -12.68
N VAL A 90 2.22 -2.94 -13.19
CA VAL A 90 2.05 -4.40 -13.22
C VAL A 90 1.98 -4.84 -14.67
N LEU A 91 2.90 -5.72 -15.06
CA LEU A 91 2.99 -6.24 -16.41
C LEU A 91 2.85 -7.76 -16.41
N PHE A 92 2.18 -8.32 -17.41
CA PHE A 92 2.23 -9.75 -17.74
C PHE A 92 2.86 -9.91 -19.12
N ASN A 93 3.97 -10.64 -19.19
CA ASN A 93 4.78 -10.79 -20.42
C ASN A 93 5.06 -9.44 -21.11
N GLY A 94 5.41 -8.42 -20.31
CA GLY A 94 5.69 -7.06 -20.76
C GLY A 94 4.46 -6.20 -21.10
N LYS A 95 3.25 -6.77 -21.11
CA LYS A 95 2.00 -6.04 -21.37
C LYS A 95 1.38 -5.52 -20.07
N ARG A 96 0.97 -4.26 -20.06
CA ARG A 96 0.36 -3.62 -18.89
C ARG A 96 -0.96 -4.30 -18.51
N MET A 97 -1.08 -4.66 -17.23
CA MET A 97 -2.32 -5.14 -16.64
C MET A 97 -3.20 -3.96 -16.20
N VAL A 98 -4.52 -4.15 -16.21
CA VAL A 98 -5.51 -3.13 -15.83
C VAL A 98 -5.88 -3.30 -14.36
N GLN A 99 -5.74 -2.22 -13.57
CA GLN A 99 -6.21 -2.22 -12.19
C GLN A 99 -7.73 -2.37 -12.14
N LYS A 100 -8.23 -3.29 -11.31
CA LYS A 100 -9.66 -3.52 -11.08
C LYS A 100 -10.14 -3.01 -9.73
N SER A 101 -9.29 -3.08 -8.72
CA SER A 101 -9.63 -2.63 -7.37
C SER A 101 -8.38 -2.15 -6.62
N SER A 102 -8.62 -1.34 -5.59
CA SER A 102 -7.60 -0.85 -4.68
C SER A 102 -8.20 -0.70 -3.28
N THR A 103 -7.68 -1.45 -2.33
CA THR A 103 -8.13 -1.45 -0.93
C THR A 103 -6.98 -1.01 -0.05
N ALA A 104 -7.21 0.00 0.79
CA ALA A 104 -6.23 0.43 1.78
C ALA A 104 -6.04 -0.65 2.84
N ILE A 105 -4.80 -0.86 3.27
CA ILE A 105 -4.47 -1.71 4.40
C ILE A 105 -4.29 -0.81 5.60
N THR A 106 -5.06 -1.04 6.66
CA THR A 106 -5.03 -0.24 7.87
C THR A 106 -4.22 -0.92 8.97
N GLY A 107 -3.39 -0.13 9.65
CA GLY A 107 -2.68 -0.52 10.87
C GLY A 107 -3.40 -0.04 12.12
N PHE A 108 -2.67 0.00 13.23
CA PHE A 108 -3.17 0.53 14.50
C PHE A 108 -3.68 1.97 14.34
N GLY A 109 -4.79 2.29 15.01
CA GLY A 109 -5.42 3.61 14.89
C GLY A 109 -6.06 3.91 13.53
N ARG A 110 -6.30 2.89 12.68
CA ARG A 110 -6.89 3.01 11.33
C ARG A 110 -6.03 3.79 10.34
N ILE A 111 -4.73 3.92 10.63
CA ILE A 111 -3.75 4.57 9.76
C ILE A 111 -3.55 3.70 8.52
N ILE A 112 -3.54 4.30 7.33
CA ILE A 112 -3.23 3.59 6.09
C ILE A 112 -1.72 3.26 6.08
N VAL A 113 -1.39 1.98 6.00
CA VAL A 113 -0.01 1.48 6.00
C VAL A 113 0.39 0.85 4.66
N GLY A 114 -0.49 0.87 3.67
CA GLY A 114 -0.26 0.26 2.38
C GLY A 114 -1.55 0.04 1.61
N TRP A 115 -1.44 -0.65 0.47
CA TRP A 115 -2.56 -0.97 -0.40
C TRP A 115 -2.47 -2.38 -0.94
N LYS A 116 -3.62 -3.03 -1.02
CA LYS A 116 -3.82 -4.26 -1.79
C LYS A 116 -4.58 -3.91 -3.06
N ARG A 117 -4.09 -4.32 -4.22
CA ARG A 117 -4.70 -4.00 -5.52
C ARG A 117 -4.85 -5.23 -6.38
N GLU A 118 -5.92 -5.27 -7.16
CA GLU A 118 -6.14 -6.31 -8.15
C GLU A 118 -5.85 -5.78 -9.55
N TRP A 119 -5.15 -6.58 -10.35
CA TRP A 119 -4.78 -6.26 -11.71
C TRP A 119 -5.13 -7.42 -12.62
N CYS A 120 -5.78 -7.15 -13.75
CA CYS A 120 -6.18 -8.18 -14.69
C CYS A 120 -5.64 -7.91 -16.09
N TYR A 121 -5.25 -8.99 -16.76
CA TYR A 121 -4.86 -9.07 -18.14
C TYR A 121 -5.83 -9.97 -18.89
N THR A 122 -6.23 -9.56 -20.10
CA THR A 122 -7.05 -10.36 -21.00
C THR A 122 -6.37 -10.42 -22.36
N SER A 123 -6.42 -11.58 -23.01
CA SER A 123 -5.84 -11.85 -24.32
C SER A 123 -6.87 -12.51 -25.23
N SER A 124 -6.79 -12.23 -26.54
CA SER A 124 -7.57 -12.92 -27.57
C SER A 124 -7.09 -14.36 -27.78
N THR A 125 -5.79 -14.60 -27.58
CA THR A 125 -5.17 -15.93 -27.67
C THR A 125 -4.87 -16.47 -26.27
N ALA A 126 -5.10 -17.76 -26.05
CA ALA A 126 -4.80 -18.39 -24.78
C ALA A 126 -3.27 -18.46 -24.54
N PHE A 127 -2.85 -18.24 -23.31
CA PHE A 127 -1.49 -18.49 -22.82
C PHE A 127 -1.51 -19.72 -21.92
N SER A 128 -0.39 -20.44 -21.83
CA SER A 128 -0.21 -21.54 -20.88
C SER A 128 0.60 -21.12 -19.66
N SER A 129 1.51 -20.17 -19.80
CA SER A 129 2.46 -19.70 -18.78
C SER A 129 2.88 -18.25 -19.06
N GLY A 130 3.68 -17.67 -18.16
CA GLY A 130 4.27 -16.36 -18.38
C GLY A 130 4.97 -15.79 -17.16
N ARG A 131 5.22 -14.48 -17.17
CA ARG A 131 5.85 -13.77 -16.06
C ARG A 131 5.09 -12.49 -15.74
N VAL A 132 4.72 -12.35 -14.47
CA VAL A 132 4.20 -11.10 -13.92
C VAL A 132 5.33 -10.33 -13.28
N THR A 133 5.41 -9.03 -13.55
CA THR A 133 6.30 -8.11 -12.84
C THR A 133 5.46 -7.02 -12.18
N PHE A 134 5.81 -6.66 -10.95
CA PHE A 134 5.21 -5.55 -10.22
C PHE A 134 6.31 -4.62 -9.73
N GLN A 135 6.15 -3.33 -9.97
CA GLN A 135 7.02 -2.27 -9.50
C GLN A 135 6.20 -1.12 -8.89
N ALA A 136 6.77 -0.48 -7.87
CA ALA A 136 6.29 0.80 -7.34
C ALA A 136 7.47 1.66 -6.86
N THR A 137 7.31 2.98 -6.93
CA THR A 137 8.33 3.96 -6.55
C THR A 137 7.90 4.67 -5.27
N SER A 138 8.78 4.83 -4.29
CA SER A 138 8.42 5.56 -3.07
C SER A 138 8.08 7.03 -3.37
N ILE A 139 7.11 7.59 -2.64
CA ILE A 139 6.86 9.03 -2.64
C ILE A 139 7.92 9.82 -1.86
N ASN A 140 8.58 9.16 -0.90
CA ASN A 140 9.61 9.75 -0.06
C ASN A 140 10.95 9.79 -0.79
N PHE A 141 11.73 10.86 -0.60
CA PHE A 141 13.12 10.92 -1.08
C PHE A 141 13.95 9.79 -0.46
N PRO A 142 14.83 9.09 -1.21
CA PRO A 142 15.31 9.39 -2.56
C PRO A 142 14.46 8.81 -3.71
N ARG A 143 13.18 8.48 -3.47
CA ARG A 143 12.26 7.88 -4.45
C ARG A 143 12.75 6.51 -4.94
N ASN A 144 13.17 5.67 -3.99
CA ASN A 144 13.57 4.30 -4.28
C ASN A 144 12.45 3.54 -4.96
N THR A 145 12.80 2.77 -5.98
CA THR A 145 11.86 1.92 -6.71
C THR A 145 12.04 0.46 -6.28
N LEU A 146 10.98 -0.15 -5.78
CA LEU A 146 10.97 -1.57 -5.43
C LEU A 146 10.28 -2.35 -6.54
N SER A 147 10.76 -3.57 -6.80
CA SER A 147 10.16 -4.46 -7.79
C SER A 147 10.16 -5.91 -7.32
N THR A 148 9.24 -6.68 -7.88
CA THR A 148 9.13 -8.13 -7.68
C THR A 148 8.61 -8.78 -8.96
N ALA A 149 8.79 -10.09 -9.08
CA ALA A 149 8.32 -10.85 -10.20
C ALA A 149 7.91 -12.26 -9.78
N LEU A 150 6.93 -12.81 -10.51
CA LEU A 150 6.40 -14.14 -10.30
C LEU A 150 6.26 -14.84 -11.65
N ASN A 151 6.78 -16.05 -11.77
CA ASN A 151 6.51 -16.90 -12.92
C ASN A 151 5.15 -17.58 -12.75
N ILE A 152 4.38 -17.58 -13.83
CA ILE A 152 3.09 -18.23 -13.95
C ILE A 152 3.36 -19.54 -14.68
N ARG A 153 3.10 -20.66 -14.00
CA ARG A 153 3.17 -22.00 -14.59
C ARG A 153 1.95 -22.26 -15.45
#